data_AF-A0A7R6SXH4-F1
#
_entry.id   AF-A0A7R6SXH4-F1
#
_cell.length_a   1.000
_cell.length_b   1.000
_cell.length_c   1.000
_cell.angle_alpha   90.00
_cell.angle_beta   90.00
_cell.angle_gamma   90.00
#
_symmetry.space_group_name_H-M   'P 1'
#
loop_
_entity.id
_entity.type
_entity.pdbx_description
1 polymer ?
#
loop_
_entity_poly.entity_id
_entity_poly.type
_entity_poly.pdbx_seq_one_letter_code
_entity_poly.pdbx_strand_id
1 'polypeptide(L)'
;MAKYISIVLLLCSGWVLAASGIKDPTQPYQSQHVPVLQEAGKKSVFSVTSILKKKKTAWAIINGAKASVGERIEGAKIMRIAYDKVLLDVGGSRRWIPLSKKSGLKKSR
;
A
#
# COMPACT_ATOMS: atom_id res chain seq x y z
N MET A 1 37.69 -9.27 -58.02
CA MET A 1 37.06 -10.57 -57.68
C MET A 1 35.85 -10.33 -56.78
N ALA A 2 34.75 -9.81 -57.33
CA ALA A 2 33.60 -9.32 -56.56
C ALA A 2 32.28 -9.71 -57.26
N LYS A 3 32.01 -11.02 -57.36
CA LYS A 3 30.82 -11.53 -58.07
C LYS A 3 30.00 -12.59 -57.31
N TYR A 4 30.35 -12.92 -56.06
CA TYR A 4 29.65 -13.97 -55.29
C TYR A 4 29.04 -13.50 -53.96
N ILE A 5 29.11 -12.21 -53.64
CA ILE A 5 28.64 -11.70 -52.34
C ILE A 5 27.10 -11.55 -52.31
N SER A 6 26.40 -11.69 -53.44
CA SER A 6 24.96 -11.39 -53.51
C SER A 6 24.02 -12.58 -53.23
N ILE A 7 24.51 -13.81 -53.05
CA ILE A 7 23.65 -15.01 -52.93
C ILE A 7 23.47 -15.51 -51.47
N VAL A 8 24.27 -15.03 -50.52
CA VAL A 8 24.20 -15.49 -49.11
C VAL A 8 23.22 -14.67 -48.26
N LEU A 9 22.69 -13.55 -48.77
CA LEU A 9 21.79 -12.66 -48.02
C LEU A 9 20.29 -13.00 -48.19
N LEU A 10 19.93 -14.16 -48.75
CA LEU A 10 18.55 -14.48 -49.13
C LEU A 10 17.95 -15.71 -48.40
N LEU A 11 18.58 -16.19 -47.32
CA LEU A 11 18.13 -17.40 -46.60
C LEU A 11 17.69 -17.17 -45.14
N CYS A 12 17.58 -15.92 -44.66
CA CYS A 12 17.20 -15.64 -43.27
C CYS A 12 15.83 -14.97 -43.09
N SER A 13 14.93 -15.05 -44.07
CA SER A 13 13.51 -14.71 -43.89
C SER A 13 12.77 -15.87 -43.21
N GLY A 14 13.12 -16.12 -41.94
CA GLY A 14 12.37 -17.02 -41.08
C GLY A 14 10.96 -16.48 -40.86
N TRP A 15 9.95 -17.17 -41.40
CA TRP A 15 8.57 -16.97 -40.99
C TRP A 15 8.39 -17.47 -39.57
N VAL A 16 8.44 -16.56 -38.60
CA VAL A 16 7.90 -16.79 -37.28
C VAL A 16 6.38 -16.80 -37.41
N LEU A 17 5.80 -17.99 -37.61
CA LEU A 17 4.37 -18.19 -37.37
C LEU A 17 4.12 -17.99 -35.87
N ALA A 18 3.74 -16.79 -35.47
CA ALA A 18 3.11 -16.57 -34.19
C ALA A 18 1.71 -17.20 -34.27
N ALA A 19 1.63 -18.49 -33.91
CA ALA A 19 0.35 -19.13 -33.63
C ALA A 19 -0.27 -18.40 -32.44
N SER A 20 -1.19 -17.47 -32.73
CA SER A 20 -2.05 -16.88 -31.70
C SER A 20 -2.97 -17.98 -31.19
N GLY A 21 -2.52 -18.67 -30.15
CA GLY A 21 -3.29 -19.71 -29.47
C GLY A 21 -4.67 -19.20 -29.13
N ILE A 22 -5.68 -20.02 -29.41
CA ILE A 22 -7.06 -19.84 -28.97
C ILE A 22 -7.01 -19.50 -27.48
N LYS A 23 -7.34 -18.25 -27.14
CA LYS A 23 -7.39 -17.80 -25.75
C LYS A 23 -8.59 -18.47 -25.11
N ASP A 24 -8.33 -19.40 -24.20
CA ASP A 24 -9.35 -20.04 -23.40
C ASP A 24 -10.15 -18.95 -22.64
N PRO A 25 -11.47 -18.81 -22.87
CA PRO A 25 -12.30 -17.79 -22.22
C PRO A 25 -12.52 -18.06 -20.72
N THR A 26 -11.98 -19.15 -20.17
CA THR A 26 -12.07 -19.49 -18.75
C THR A 26 -10.88 -19.01 -17.91
N GLN A 27 -10.00 -18.14 -18.45
CA GLN A 27 -8.89 -17.62 -17.65
C GLN A 27 -9.38 -16.76 -16.48
N PRO A 28 -9.07 -17.14 -15.22
CA PRO A 28 -9.38 -16.31 -14.07
C PRO A 28 -8.59 -15.02 -14.13
N TYR A 29 -9.22 -13.93 -13.69
CA TYR A 29 -8.64 -12.60 -13.66
C TYR A 29 -7.27 -12.62 -12.96
N GLN A 30 -6.21 -12.39 -13.74
CA GLN A 30 -4.87 -12.14 -13.20
C GLN A 30 -4.78 -10.65 -12.88
N SER A 31 -4.75 -10.32 -11.59
CA SER A 31 -4.46 -8.97 -11.15
C SER A 31 -3.06 -8.59 -11.62
N GLN A 32 -3.01 -7.73 -12.64
CA GLN A 32 -1.78 -7.09 -13.06
C GLN A 32 -1.25 -6.30 -11.85
N HIS A 33 -0.14 -6.78 -11.28
CA HIS A 33 0.60 -6.07 -10.24
C HIS A 33 1.25 -4.84 -10.89
N VAL A 34 0.47 -3.77 -11.02
CA VAL A 34 0.96 -2.45 -11.40
C VAL A 34 1.96 -2.03 -10.32
N PRO A 35 3.23 -1.76 -10.65
CA PRO A 35 4.17 -1.24 -9.66
C PRO A 35 3.63 0.12 -9.21
N VAL A 36 3.23 0.20 -7.94
CA VAL A 36 2.76 1.43 -7.31
C VAL A 36 3.92 2.42 -7.33
N LEU A 37 3.84 3.39 -8.24
CA LEU A 37 4.65 4.60 -8.18
C LEU A 37 4.38 5.21 -6.79
N GLN A 38 5.40 5.29 -5.94
CA GLN A 38 5.28 5.93 -4.64
C GLN A 38 5.01 7.42 -4.87
N GLU A 39 3.73 7.79 -4.85
CA GLU A 39 3.29 9.18 -4.81
C GLU A 39 3.80 9.83 -3.51
N ALA A 40 4.94 10.51 -3.63
CA ALA A 40 5.39 11.47 -2.66
C ALA A 40 4.34 12.59 -2.56
N GLY A 41 3.44 12.50 -1.58
CA GLY A 41 2.53 13.60 -1.28
C GLY A 41 1.10 13.25 -0.88
N LYS A 42 0.73 11.97 -0.75
CA LYS A 42 -0.53 11.66 -0.05
C LYS A 42 -0.36 11.98 1.43
N LYS A 43 -0.96 13.10 1.89
CA LYS A 43 -1.14 13.38 3.32
C LYS A 43 -1.81 12.15 3.94
N SER A 44 -1.05 11.30 4.62
CA SER A 44 -1.61 10.15 5.34
C SER A 44 -2.67 10.68 6.30
N VAL A 45 -3.92 10.28 6.04
CA VAL A 45 -5.07 10.63 6.88
C VAL A 45 -5.12 9.58 7.97
N PHE A 46 -4.56 9.92 9.13
CA PHE A 46 -4.68 9.07 10.31
C PHE A 46 -6.06 9.22 10.93
N SER A 47 -6.71 8.09 11.21
CA SER A 47 -7.98 8.01 11.92
C SER A 47 -7.82 7.12 13.15
N VAL A 48 -8.12 7.70 14.32
CA VAL A 48 -8.13 6.96 15.59
C VAL A 48 -9.55 6.50 15.87
N THR A 49 -9.80 5.20 15.87
CA THR A 49 -11.15 4.65 16.08
C THR A 49 -11.41 4.22 17.52
N SER A 50 -10.35 3.85 18.24
CA SER A 50 -10.46 3.44 19.64
C SER A 50 -9.17 3.75 20.40
N ILE A 51 -9.31 4.02 21.70
CA ILE A 51 -8.21 4.25 22.63
C ILE A 51 -8.52 3.45 23.89
N LEU A 52 -7.57 2.61 24.31
CA LEU A 52 -7.59 2.00 25.64
C LEU A 52 -6.37 2.48 26.43
N LYS A 53 -6.64 3.12 27.56
CA LYS A 53 -5.61 3.58 28.50
C LYS A 53 -5.88 3.04 29.89
N LYS A 54 -4.98 2.19 30.38
CA LYS A 54 -4.91 1.66 31.76
C LYS A 54 -3.72 2.28 32.50
N LYS A 55 -3.62 2.07 33.81
CA LYS A 55 -2.51 2.60 34.64
C LYS A 55 -1.12 2.21 34.13
N LYS A 56 -0.96 1.00 33.59
CA LYS A 56 0.34 0.46 33.14
C LYS A 56 0.46 0.27 31.62
N THR A 57 -0.65 0.33 30.88
CA THR A 57 -0.66 0.02 29.44
C THR A 57 -1.57 0.97 28.69
N ALA A 58 -1.16 1.37 27.49
CA ALA A 58 -1.96 2.19 26.60
C ALA A 58 -1.78 1.72 25.16
N TRP A 59 -2.89 1.56 24.45
CA TRP A 59 -2.89 1.27 23.02
C TRP A 59 -4.08 1.95 22.34
N ALA A 60 -3.97 2.18 21.05
CA ALA A 60 -5.01 2.77 20.23
C ALA A 60 -5.21 1.93 18.96
N ILE A 61 -6.39 2.01 18.36
CA ILE A 61 -6.63 1.52 17.02
C ILE A 61 -6.51 2.70 16.06
N ILE A 62 -5.49 2.68 15.22
CA ILE A 62 -5.16 3.72 14.24
C ILE A 62 -5.23 3.10 12.86
N ASN A 63 -6.06 3.64 11.98
CA ASN A 63 -6.30 3.09 10.63
C ASN A 63 -6.67 1.59 10.64
N GLY A 64 -7.36 1.14 11.70
CA GLY A 64 -7.74 -0.27 11.87
C GLY A 64 -6.69 -1.16 12.51
N ALA A 65 -5.44 -0.69 12.68
CA ALA A 65 -4.38 -1.44 13.33
C ALA A 65 -4.22 -1.07 14.81
N LYS A 66 -4.03 -2.08 15.66
CA LYS A 66 -3.69 -1.88 17.06
C LYS A 66 -2.25 -1.39 17.18
N ALA A 67 -2.06 -0.38 18.02
CA ALA A 67 -0.81 0.34 18.12
C ALA A 67 -0.49 0.80 19.54
N SER A 68 0.77 0.67 19.94
CA SER A 68 1.28 1.10 21.24
C SER A 68 2.20 2.32 21.11
N VAL A 69 2.49 2.98 22.25
CA VAL A 69 3.49 4.07 22.27
C VAL A 69 4.85 3.54 21.81
N GLY A 70 5.49 4.26 20.89
CA GLY A 70 6.79 3.91 20.31
C GLY A 70 6.71 3.16 18.98
N GLU A 71 5.58 2.51 18.68
CA GLU A 71 5.38 1.81 17.41
C GLU A 71 5.21 2.80 16.24
N ARG A 72 5.38 2.28 15.02
CA ARG A 72 5.26 3.04 13.77
C ARG A 72 4.13 2.47 12.92
N ILE A 73 3.20 3.33 12.49
CA ILE A 73 2.09 2.98 11.61
C ILE A 73 2.10 3.91 10.41
N GLU A 74 2.08 3.34 9.20
CA GLU A 74 2.06 4.09 7.94
C GLU A 74 3.10 5.23 7.88
N GLY A 75 4.29 4.95 8.41
CA GLY A 75 5.38 5.93 8.43
C GLY A 75 5.31 6.98 9.54
N ALA A 76 4.28 6.98 10.41
CA ALA A 76 4.20 7.84 11.58
C ALA A 76 4.53 7.11 12.89
N LYS A 77 5.30 7.74 13.77
CA LYS A 77 5.67 7.19 15.08
C LYS A 77 4.70 7.65 16.15
N ILE A 78 4.24 6.72 16.99
CA ILE A 78 3.33 7.04 18.09
C ILE A 78 4.14 7.56 19.26
N MET A 79 3.97 8.84 19.58
CA MET A 79 4.71 9.49 20.66
C MET A 79 3.97 9.41 21.99
N ARG A 80 2.64 9.54 21.98
CA ARG A 80 1.82 9.56 23.20
C ARG A 80 0.38 9.17 22.91
N ILE A 81 -0.24 8.45 23.86
CA ILE A 81 -1.66 8.12 23.83
C ILE A 81 -2.35 8.82 25.01
N ALA A 82 -3.21 9.79 24.73
CA ALA A 82 -4.11 10.42 25.70
C ALA A 82 -5.47 9.71 25.71
N TYR A 83 -6.44 10.16 26.49
CA TYR A 83 -7.76 9.52 26.56
C TYR A 83 -8.64 9.80 25.33
N ASP A 84 -8.46 10.97 24.73
CA ASP A 84 -9.29 11.54 23.67
C ASP A 84 -8.53 11.72 22.35
N LYS A 85 -7.20 11.54 22.35
CA LYS A 85 -6.34 11.81 21.20
C LYS A 85 -5.00 11.08 21.27
N VAL A 86 -4.36 10.91 20.12
CA VAL A 86 -3.04 10.30 19.97
C VAL A 86 -2.08 11.31 19.35
N LEU A 87 -0.87 11.42 19.89
CA LEU A 87 0.20 12.23 19.32
C LEU A 87 1.04 11.36 18.38
N LEU A 88 1.05 11.74 17.11
CA LEU A 88 1.85 11.11 16.07
C LEU A 88 2.97 12.04 15.63
N ASP A 89 4.13 11.47 15.34
CA ASP A 89 5.21 12.12 14.60
C ASP A 89 5.21 11.62 13.16
N VAL A 90 4.82 12.49 12.24
CA VAL A 90 4.69 12.21 10.81
C VAL A 90 5.84 12.91 10.10
N GLY A 91 6.94 12.19 9.87
CA GLY A 91 8.11 12.74 9.17
C GLY A 91 8.71 13.98 9.84
N GLY A 92 8.74 14.03 11.18
CA GLY A 92 9.24 15.16 11.97
C GLY A 92 8.17 16.17 12.38
N SER A 93 6.95 16.07 11.81
CA SER A 93 5.82 16.92 12.19
C SER A 93 4.95 16.24 13.25
N ARG A 94 4.92 16.80 14.45
CA ARG A 94 4.08 16.31 15.56
C ARG A 94 2.65 16.79 15.38
N ARG A 95 1.70 15.85 15.37
CA ARG A 95 0.27 16.13 15.18
C ARG A 95 -0.59 15.36 16.17
N TRP A 96 -1.57 16.05 16.76
CA TRP A 96 -2.59 15.41 17.57
C TRP A 96 -3.74 14.93 16.69
N ILE A 97 -4.03 13.63 16.77
CA ILE A 97 -5.15 13.01 16.07
C ILE A 97 -6.25 12.71 17.10
N PRO A 98 -7.40 13.39 17.05
CA PRO A 98 -8.50 13.13 17.98
C PRO A 98 -9.15 11.79 17.70
N LEU A 99 -9.72 11.20 18.75
CA LEU A 99 -10.58 10.03 18.64
C LEU A 99 -11.79 10.37 17.75
N SER A 100 -12.04 9.53 16.75
CA SER A 100 -13.17 9.72 15.85
C SER A 100 -14.49 9.67 16.61
N LYS A 101 -15.38 10.63 16.32
CA LYS A 101 -16.74 10.67 16.92
C LYS A 101 -17.61 9.49 16.47
N LYS A 102 -17.22 8.79 15.40
CA LYS A 102 -17.88 7.60 14.87
C LYS A 102 -17.42 6.34 15.61
N SER A 103 -17.41 6.38 16.94
CA SER A 103 -17.06 5.20 17.73
C SER A 103 -18.13 4.13 17.51
N GLY A 104 -17.76 3.02 16.87
CA GLY A 104 -18.65 1.89 16.57
C GLY A 104 -19.11 1.12 17.81
N LEU A 105 -18.72 1.53 19.02
CA LEU A 105 -19.30 0.98 20.24
C LEU A 105 -20.73 1.50 20.42
N LYS A 106 -21.70 0.73 19.94
CA LYS A 106 -23.10 0.89 20.33
C LYS A 106 -23.18 0.70 21.85
N LYS A 107 -23.46 1.79 22.58
CA LYS A 107 -23.71 1.75 24.02
C LYS A 107 -25.00 0.95 24.25
N SER A 108 -24.91 -0.30 24.69
CA SER A 108 -26.10 -1.01 25.18
C SER A 108 -26.46 -0.44 26.55
N ARG A 109 -27.67 0.10 26.65
CA ARG A 109 -28.25 0.56 27.91
C ARG A 109 -28.89 -0.61 28.63
#